data_AF-A0A9P6IT21-F1
#
_entry.id   AF-A0A9P6IT21-F1
#
_cell.length_a   1.000
_cell.length_b   1.000
_cell.length_c   1.000
_cell.angle_alpha   90.00
_cell.angle_beta   90.00
_cell.angle_gamma   90.00
#
_symmetry.space_group_name_H-M   'P 1'
#
loop_
_entity.id
_entity.type
_entity.pdbx_description
1 polymer ?
#
loop_
_entity_poly.entity_id
_entity_poly.type
_entity_poly.pdbx_seq_one_letter_code
_entity_poly.pdbx_strand_id
1 'polypeptide(L)'
;MLSQLVRPKAATDITKAINAKATCNLPFDNTQDFDYANRGFIGDIPGRMIPRDDPNAPGPAIDLNDYDFINSNPSAPAPDTINPSLWRQAQLNAISGLFKVCEGIYQVRGYDLANMTIVETDTGLVLIDPLSVVETSRAALKLYHDHFPAKRTVHAIFVTHCHADHFGGIEGVLSEEQQLDGSVQIFAPEGFLYHAVSENVFAGNAMSRRSQYMYGPLLGKSAQEQVDAGLGKALAQGRYSLLSPSPNCTVSKTGERRCIDGVTFEFQMANSTEAPSEMLIYIPKHRALCGAEVTTHNMHNLYTLRGAEVRDAVQWWKTIHETIKLFLLRTDVLFAQHHWPIWGQPNVKSFLVSQRDMYKGLHDQTMRLVNHGMGSVDIANTMELPEALGNQWYNRGYYGTISHNTRGIYQRYIGWYSNNPADLNPLPPVEAAKKYVDFMGGSDQITQRAQECYRKGEYRWVATVLNQVLQADPSHGAARALLADAFEQL
;
A
#
# COMPACT_ATOMS: atom_id res chain seq x y z
N MET A 1 -28.65 6.90 -20.98
CA MET A 1 -28.24 5.70 -21.75
C MET A 1 -26.86 5.25 -21.27
N LEU A 2 -26.79 4.51 -20.17
CA LEU A 2 -25.63 3.66 -19.86
C LEU A 2 -25.84 2.39 -20.68
N SER A 3 -25.57 2.45 -21.99
CA SER A 3 -25.70 1.31 -22.90
C SER A 3 -24.74 0.22 -22.43
N GLN A 4 -25.30 -0.87 -21.90
CA GLN A 4 -24.66 -2.15 -21.55
C GLN A 4 -23.19 -2.02 -21.11
N LEU A 5 -22.95 -1.91 -19.80
CA LEU A 5 -21.62 -2.16 -19.23
C LEU A 5 -21.08 -3.47 -19.83
N VAL A 6 -19.97 -3.37 -20.56
CA VAL A 6 -19.28 -4.53 -21.12
C VAL A 6 -18.82 -5.37 -19.94
N ARG A 7 -19.32 -6.61 -19.85
CA ARG A 7 -18.96 -7.52 -18.77
C ARG A 7 -17.51 -8.00 -18.92
N PRO A 8 -16.81 -8.26 -17.79
CA PRO A 8 -15.48 -8.84 -17.81
C PRO A 8 -15.38 -10.13 -18.62
N LYS A 9 -14.23 -10.35 -19.25
CA LYS A 9 -13.89 -11.55 -20.02
C LYS A 9 -13.11 -12.54 -19.16
N ALA A 10 -13.13 -13.79 -19.56
CA ALA A 10 -12.28 -14.82 -18.96
C ALA A 10 -10.80 -14.55 -19.28
N ALA A 11 -9.90 -15.08 -18.44
CA ALA A 11 -8.48 -15.13 -18.76
C ALA A 11 -8.27 -15.92 -20.07
N THR A 12 -7.49 -15.35 -20.98
CA THR A 12 -7.04 -16.09 -22.17
C THR A 12 -6.07 -17.20 -21.77
N ASP A 13 -5.84 -18.17 -22.66
CA ASP A 13 -4.85 -19.23 -22.41
C ASP A 13 -3.42 -18.69 -22.26
N ILE A 14 -3.13 -17.53 -22.87
CA ILE A 14 -1.84 -16.85 -22.71
C ILE A 14 -1.72 -16.24 -21.32
N THR A 15 -2.76 -15.56 -20.82
CA THR A 15 -2.80 -15.03 -19.45
C THR A 15 -2.63 -16.15 -18.42
N LYS A 16 -3.31 -17.29 -18.61
CA LYS A 16 -3.12 -18.48 -17.77
C LYS A 16 -1.67 -18.96 -17.77
N ALA A 17 -1.05 -19.05 -18.96
CA ALA A 17 0.35 -19.45 -19.09
C ALA A 17 1.32 -18.44 -18.44
N ILE A 18 1.04 -17.14 -18.54
CA ILE A 18 1.82 -16.08 -17.87
C ILE A 18 1.71 -16.24 -16.35
N ASN A 19 0.50 -16.43 -15.81
CA ASN A 19 0.27 -16.63 -14.37
C ASN A 19 0.97 -17.90 -13.85
N ALA A 20 0.90 -19.00 -14.60
CA ALA A 20 1.63 -20.23 -14.28
C ALA A 20 3.16 -20.00 -14.27
N LYS A 21 3.70 -19.28 -15.26
CA LYS A 21 5.15 -19.01 -15.34
C LYS A 21 5.64 -18.03 -14.27
N ALA A 22 4.83 -17.02 -13.92
CA ALA A 22 5.18 -15.99 -12.94
C ALA A 22 5.46 -16.55 -11.53
N THR A 23 5.07 -17.80 -11.29
CA THR A 23 5.07 -18.43 -9.98
C THR A 23 5.98 -19.65 -9.88
N CYS A 24 6.54 -20.15 -10.99
CA CYS A 24 7.37 -21.36 -11.02
C CYS A 24 8.59 -21.33 -10.08
N ASN A 25 9.12 -20.15 -9.76
CA ASN A 25 10.32 -19.99 -8.94
C ASN A 25 10.05 -19.34 -7.57
N LEU A 26 8.77 -19.15 -7.20
CA LEU A 26 8.40 -18.59 -5.91
C LEU A 26 8.17 -19.71 -4.88
N PRO A 27 8.57 -19.51 -3.61
CA PRO A 27 8.50 -20.54 -2.57
C PRO A 27 7.09 -20.65 -1.99
N PHE A 28 6.14 -21.19 -2.76
CA PHE A 28 4.74 -21.40 -2.32
C PHE A 28 4.61 -22.45 -1.20
N ASP A 29 5.61 -23.31 -1.04
CA ASP A 29 5.76 -24.20 0.10
C ASP A 29 6.08 -23.46 1.40
N ASN A 30 6.63 -22.24 1.31
CA ASN A 30 6.81 -21.37 2.47
C ASN A 30 5.48 -20.68 2.85
N THR A 31 4.77 -21.31 3.79
CA THR A 31 3.50 -20.83 4.35
C THR A 31 3.65 -20.07 5.67
N GLN A 32 4.86 -19.70 6.08
CA GLN A 32 5.12 -19.07 7.38
C GLN A 32 4.30 -17.79 7.62
N ASP A 33 4.03 -17.02 6.57
CA ASP A 33 3.20 -15.81 6.68
C ASP A 33 1.77 -16.11 7.12
N PHE A 34 1.20 -17.26 6.74
CA PHE A 34 -0.13 -17.64 7.20
C PHE A 34 -0.14 -17.93 8.70
N ASP A 35 0.92 -18.55 9.23
CA ASP A 35 1.08 -18.76 10.67
C ASP A 35 1.21 -17.40 11.39
N TYR A 36 2.03 -16.49 10.87
CA TYR A 36 2.21 -15.15 11.44
C TYR A 36 0.95 -14.29 11.37
N ALA A 37 0.22 -14.33 10.27
CA ALA A 37 -1.03 -13.61 10.11
C ALA A 37 -2.09 -14.16 11.08
N ASN A 38 -2.19 -15.47 11.29
CA ASN A 38 -3.19 -16.01 12.24
C ASN A 38 -2.77 -15.93 13.71
N ARG A 39 -1.48 -15.74 14.01
CA ARG A 39 -0.95 -15.78 15.37
C ARG A 39 -1.58 -14.70 16.25
N GLY A 40 -2.08 -15.15 17.41
CA GLY A 40 -2.61 -14.26 18.44
C GLY A 40 -4.04 -13.77 18.18
N PHE A 41 -4.78 -14.35 17.24
CA PHE A 41 -6.19 -14.00 17.01
C PHE A 41 -7.02 -14.10 18.30
N ILE A 42 -7.81 -13.07 18.58
CA ILE A 42 -8.70 -12.97 19.75
C ILE A 42 -10.17 -13.02 19.31
N GLY A 43 -10.54 -12.26 18.29
CA GLY A 43 -11.92 -12.12 17.84
C GLY A 43 -12.08 -11.09 16.74
N ASP A 44 -13.29 -10.96 16.24
CA ASP A 44 -13.66 -10.08 15.14
C ASP A 44 -15.04 -9.45 15.38
N ILE A 45 -15.38 -8.38 14.67
CA ILE A 45 -16.68 -7.73 14.83
C ILE A 45 -17.82 -8.65 14.39
N PRO A 46 -18.95 -8.65 15.13
CA PRO A 46 -20.16 -9.33 14.67
C PRO A 46 -20.58 -8.85 13.28
N GLY A 47 -20.92 -9.77 12.38
CA GLY A 47 -21.38 -9.45 11.03
C GLY A 47 -20.29 -8.98 10.06
N ARG A 48 -19.05 -8.76 10.51
CA ARG A 48 -17.89 -8.45 9.64
C ARG A 48 -18.11 -7.24 8.72
N MET A 49 -18.86 -6.24 9.21
CA MET A 49 -19.19 -5.02 8.47
C MET A 49 -19.19 -3.81 9.41
N ILE A 50 -18.63 -2.69 8.95
CA ILE A 50 -18.60 -1.42 9.68
C ILE A 50 -19.48 -0.42 8.92
N PRO A 51 -20.62 0.04 9.48
CA PRO A 51 -21.50 0.98 8.81
C PRO A 51 -20.89 2.39 8.75
N ARG A 52 -21.39 3.21 7.83
CA ARG A 52 -21.13 4.66 7.86
C ARG A 52 -22.03 5.36 8.86
N ASP A 53 -21.55 6.49 9.40
CA ASP A 53 -22.35 7.34 10.29
C ASP A 53 -23.49 8.05 9.52
N ASP A 54 -23.28 8.40 8.25
CA ASP A 54 -24.33 8.95 7.37
C ASP A 54 -25.23 7.83 6.83
N PRO A 55 -26.51 7.76 7.27
CA PRO A 55 -27.43 6.70 6.84
C PRO A 55 -27.83 6.80 5.36
N ASN A 56 -27.59 7.93 4.69
CA ASN A 56 -27.89 8.12 3.27
C ASN A 56 -26.72 7.76 2.35
N ALA A 57 -25.55 7.46 2.92
CA ALA A 57 -24.36 7.20 2.14
C ALA A 57 -24.43 5.79 1.48
N PRO A 58 -23.99 5.63 0.22
CA PRO A 58 -24.17 4.39 -0.54
C PRO A 58 -23.27 3.23 -0.08
N GLY A 59 -23.74 2.36 0.81
CA GLY A 59 -22.98 1.22 1.34
C GLY A 59 -22.19 1.50 2.63
N PRO A 60 -21.56 0.48 3.22
CA PRO A 60 -20.85 0.57 4.50
C PRO A 60 -19.52 1.34 4.38
N ALA A 61 -18.88 1.60 5.52
CA ALA A 61 -17.52 2.14 5.53
C ALA A 61 -16.52 1.11 5.02
N ILE A 62 -16.69 -0.13 5.47
CA ILE A 62 -16.06 -1.31 4.90
C ILE A 62 -16.96 -2.53 5.15
N ASP A 63 -17.05 -3.40 4.16
CA ASP A 63 -17.65 -4.74 4.31
C ASP A 63 -16.54 -5.77 4.11
N LEU A 64 -16.28 -6.59 5.12
CA LEU A 64 -15.24 -7.63 5.03
C LEU A 64 -15.78 -8.89 4.35
N ASN A 65 -17.10 -9.03 4.23
CA ASN A 65 -17.74 -10.16 3.54
C ASN A 65 -17.63 -10.04 2.02
N ASP A 66 -17.37 -8.82 1.51
CA ASP A 66 -17.11 -8.55 0.09
C ASP A 66 -15.99 -9.43 -0.50
N TYR A 67 -15.08 -9.92 0.36
CA TYR A 67 -13.94 -10.75 -0.03
C TYR A 67 -14.11 -12.24 0.35
N ASP A 68 -15.31 -12.70 0.69
CA ASP A 68 -15.56 -14.11 1.05
C ASP A 68 -15.21 -15.08 -0.07
N PHE A 69 -15.26 -14.64 -1.34
CA PHE A 69 -14.80 -15.44 -2.48
C PHE A 69 -13.32 -15.86 -2.36
N ILE A 70 -12.51 -15.13 -1.59
CA ILE A 70 -11.11 -15.44 -1.31
C ILE A 70 -10.97 -16.56 -0.27
N ASN A 71 -11.79 -16.52 0.77
CA ASN A 71 -11.69 -17.41 1.92
C ASN A 71 -12.63 -18.63 1.86
N SER A 72 -13.56 -18.66 0.90
CA SER A 72 -14.52 -19.77 0.74
C SER A 72 -13.85 -21.13 0.48
N ASN A 73 -12.63 -21.15 -0.06
CA ASN A 73 -11.81 -22.35 -0.17
C ASN A 73 -10.31 -21.99 -0.13
N PRO A 74 -9.70 -21.89 1.06
CA PRO A 74 -8.31 -21.43 1.22
C PRO A 74 -7.28 -22.32 0.53
N SER A 75 -7.62 -23.59 0.27
CA SER A 75 -6.79 -24.57 -0.43
C SER A 75 -7.03 -24.61 -1.94
N ALA A 76 -7.98 -23.84 -2.46
CA ALA A 76 -8.21 -23.76 -3.91
C ALA A 76 -7.01 -23.08 -4.60
N PRO A 77 -6.66 -23.52 -5.82
CA PRO A 77 -5.70 -22.79 -6.64
C PRO A 77 -6.23 -21.36 -6.91
N ALA A 78 -5.31 -20.42 -7.12
CA ALA A 78 -5.67 -19.09 -7.55
C ALA A 78 -6.53 -19.15 -8.82
N PRO A 79 -7.61 -18.35 -8.93
CA PRO A 79 -8.36 -18.19 -10.17
C PRO A 79 -7.44 -17.79 -11.32
N ASP A 80 -7.70 -18.32 -12.52
CA ASP A 80 -6.91 -18.04 -13.74
C ASP A 80 -6.80 -16.54 -14.08
N THR A 81 -7.74 -15.73 -13.61
CA THR A 81 -7.84 -14.28 -13.79
C THR A 81 -7.06 -13.47 -12.77
N ILE A 82 -6.38 -14.12 -11.80
CA ILE A 82 -5.61 -13.45 -10.76
C ILE A 82 -4.19 -14.00 -10.76
N ASN A 83 -3.20 -13.12 -10.66
CA ASN A 83 -1.82 -13.54 -10.46
C ASN A 83 -1.70 -14.36 -9.14
N PRO A 84 -1.17 -15.61 -9.14
CA PRO A 84 -1.21 -16.44 -7.93
C PRO A 84 -0.36 -15.90 -6.78
N SER A 85 0.69 -15.09 -7.06
CA SER A 85 1.46 -14.38 -6.03
C SER A 85 0.59 -13.32 -5.34
N LEU A 86 -0.23 -12.59 -6.10
CA LEU A 86 -1.17 -11.60 -5.58
C LEU A 86 -2.34 -12.28 -4.85
N TRP A 87 -2.81 -13.42 -5.34
CA TRP A 87 -3.84 -14.21 -4.66
C TRP A 87 -3.41 -14.61 -3.24
N ARG A 88 -2.18 -15.11 -3.09
CA ARG A 88 -1.59 -15.41 -1.77
C ARG A 88 -1.63 -14.18 -0.85
N GLN A 89 -1.22 -13.01 -1.35
CA GLN A 89 -1.26 -11.76 -0.59
C GLN A 89 -2.69 -11.35 -0.22
N ALA A 90 -3.63 -11.51 -1.14
CA ALA A 90 -5.04 -11.20 -0.95
C ALA A 90 -5.70 -12.08 0.11
N GLN A 91 -5.31 -13.36 0.19
CA GLN A 91 -5.70 -14.29 1.26
C GLN A 91 -5.15 -13.84 2.62
N LEU A 92 -3.85 -13.49 2.68
CA LEU A 92 -3.22 -13.04 3.91
C LEU A 92 -3.83 -11.74 4.44
N ASN A 93 -4.07 -10.77 3.55
CA ASN A 93 -4.72 -9.50 3.90
C ASN A 93 -6.20 -9.67 4.29
N ALA A 94 -6.85 -10.78 3.94
CA ALA A 94 -8.23 -11.06 4.34
C ALA A 94 -8.35 -11.59 5.78
N ILE A 95 -7.22 -11.89 6.43
CA ILE A 95 -7.16 -12.28 7.85
C ILE A 95 -7.33 -11.02 8.72
N SER A 96 -8.58 -10.77 9.09
CA SER A 96 -9.03 -9.58 9.85
C SER A 96 -9.37 -9.89 11.31
N GLY A 97 -9.46 -8.84 12.12
CA GLY A 97 -9.90 -8.89 13.52
C GLY A 97 -8.87 -8.32 14.50
N LEU A 98 -9.06 -8.63 15.78
CA LEU A 98 -8.18 -8.28 16.88
C LEU A 98 -7.14 -9.37 17.12
N PHE A 99 -5.86 -8.98 17.15
CA PHE A 99 -4.74 -9.88 17.36
C PHE A 99 -3.85 -9.40 18.51
N LYS A 100 -3.40 -10.33 19.34
CA LYS A 100 -2.32 -10.13 20.30
C LYS A 100 -0.97 -10.26 19.59
N VAL A 101 -0.20 -9.17 19.57
CA VAL A 101 1.18 -9.17 19.05
C VAL A 101 2.13 -9.77 20.09
N CYS A 102 2.07 -9.25 21.32
CA CYS A 102 2.70 -9.80 22.51
C CYS A 102 1.91 -9.36 23.74
N GLU A 103 2.37 -9.68 24.95
CA GLU A 103 1.72 -9.21 26.18
C GLU A 103 1.66 -7.67 26.19
N GLY A 104 0.47 -7.11 26.39
CA GLY A 104 0.25 -5.67 26.40
C GLY A 104 0.26 -4.95 25.04
N ILE A 105 0.42 -5.65 23.91
CA ILE A 105 0.36 -5.05 22.56
C ILE A 105 -0.59 -5.84 21.67
N TYR A 106 -1.54 -5.13 21.07
CA TYR A 106 -2.57 -5.68 20.19
C TYR A 106 -2.67 -4.87 18.90
N GLN A 107 -3.20 -5.49 17.86
CA GLN A 107 -3.53 -4.82 16.61
C GLN A 107 -4.92 -5.23 16.15
N VAL A 108 -5.72 -4.25 15.72
CA VAL A 108 -6.90 -4.50 14.90
C VAL A 108 -6.48 -4.37 13.44
N ARG A 109 -6.71 -5.42 12.66
CA ARG A 109 -6.25 -5.53 11.27
C ARG A 109 -7.39 -5.78 10.32
N GLY A 110 -7.27 -5.26 9.10
CA GLY A 110 -8.23 -5.46 8.02
C GLY A 110 -9.54 -4.67 8.15
N TYR A 111 -9.65 -3.76 9.12
CA TYR A 111 -10.81 -2.86 9.27
C TYR A 111 -10.68 -1.61 8.39
N ASP A 112 -9.51 -1.41 7.82
CA ASP A 112 -9.15 -0.35 6.91
C ASP A 112 -7.95 -0.84 6.08
N LEU A 113 -7.32 0.04 5.31
CA LEU A 113 -6.06 -0.27 4.65
C LEU A 113 -4.94 -0.49 5.68
N ALA A 114 -4.91 0.35 6.72
CA ALA A 114 -3.96 0.29 7.83
C ALA A 114 -4.46 -0.58 9.00
N ASN A 115 -3.54 -0.83 9.93
CA ASN A 115 -3.79 -1.43 11.23
C ASN A 115 -3.92 -0.33 12.29
N MET A 116 -4.72 -0.57 13.33
CA MET A 116 -4.66 0.23 14.55
C MET A 116 -3.96 -0.57 15.62
N THR A 117 -2.87 -0.03 16.18
CA THR A 117 -2.14 -0.69 17.27
C THR A 117 -2.58 -0.14 18.62
N ILE A 118 -2.77 -1.03 19.59
CA ILE A 118 -3.19 -0.73 20.96
C ILE A 118 -2.13 -1.23 21.92
N VAL A 119 -1.53 -0.32 22.68
CA VAL A 119 -0.51 -0.62 23.69
C VAL A 119 -1.11 -0.37 25.07
N GLU A 120 -1.15 -1.39 25.90
CA GLU A 120 -1.56 -1.28 27.29
C GLU A 120 -0.48 -0.57 28.11
N THR A 121 -0.88 0.45 28.86
CA THR A 121 -0.05 1.11 29.87
C THR A 121 -0.48 0.68 31.27
N ASP A 122 0.10 1.28 32.32
CA ASP A 122 -0.17 0.84 33.69
C ASP A 122 -1.66 1.02 34.07
N THR A 123 -2.30 2.09 33.59
CA THR A 123 -3.71 2.41 33.87
C THR A 123 -4.57 2.64 32.63
N GLY A 124 -3.99 2.88 31.45
CA GLY A 124 -4.70 3.22 30.22
C GLY A 124 -4.16 2.57 28.95
N LEU A 125 -4.33 3.27 27.83
CA LEU A 125 -3.92 2.86 26.49
C LEU A 125 -3.09 3.95 25.79
N VAL A 126 -2.13 3.51 24.99
CA VAL A 126 -1.57 4.29 23.89
C VAL A 126 -2.04 3.67 22.59
N LEU A 127 -2.62 4.48 21.70
CA LEU A 127 -2.97 4.06 20.35
C LEU A 127 -1.87 4.48 19.38
N ILE A 128 -1.56 3.64 18.41
CA ILE A 128 -0.70 4.01 17.27
C ILE A 128 -1.54 3.86 16.01
N ASP A 129 -1.66 4.96 15.28
CA ASP A 129 -2.36 5.12 14.00
C ASP A 129 -3.85 4.73 14.01
N PRO A 130 -4.76 5.67 14.33
CA PRO A 130 -6.21 5.43 14.33
C PRO A 130 -6.83 5.51 12.93
N LEU A 131 -6.41 4.62 12.01
CA LEU A 131 -7.02 4.31 10.70
C LEU A 131 -7.40 5.51 9.79
N SER A 132 -8.12 5.25 8.69
CA SER A 132 -8.47 6.27 7.67
C SER A 132 -9.70 7.09 8.03
N VAL A 133 -10.68 6.48 8.70
CA VAL A 133 -11.99 7.12 8.94
C VAL A 133 -12.50 6.88 10.35
N VAL A 134 -13.29 7.83 10.86
CA VAL A 134 -13.77 7.83 12.25
C VAL A 134 -14.54 6.55 12.58
N GLU A 135 -15.33 6.03 11.65
CA GLU A 135 -16.14 4.84 11.84
C GLU A 135 -15.29 3.58 12.10
N THR A 136 -14.20 3.39 11.35
CA THR A 136 -13.34 2.20 11.46
C THR A 136 -12.53 2.24 12.75
N SER A 137 -11.99 3.39 13.14
CA SER A 137 -11.21 3.54 14.38
C SER A 137 -12.07 3.35 15.62
N ARG A 138 -13.30 3.87 15.60
CA ARG A 138 -14.28 3.64 16.66
C ARG A 138 -14.62 2.15 16.79
N ALA A 139 -14.87 1.47 15.67
CA ALA A 139 -15.16 0.04 15.67
C ALA A 139 -13.97 -0.80 16.17
N ALA A 140 -12.76 -0.44 15.78
CA ALA A 140 -11.53 -1.11 16.22
C ALA A 140 -11.30 -0.97 17.74
N LEU A 141 -11.45 0.25 18.30
CA LEU A 141 -11.27 0.47 19.74
C LEU A 141 -12.40 -0.21 20.54
N LYS A 142 -13.63 -0.18 20.01
CA LYS A 142 -14.76 -0.89 20.61
C LYS A 142 -14.50 -2.40 20.67
N LEU A 143 -14.00 -3.01 19.59
CA LEU A 143 -13.68 -4.44 19.56
C LEU A 143 -12.69 -4.82 20.67
N TYR A 144 -11.64 -4.03 20.87
CA TYR A 144 -10.73 -4.21 21.98
C TYR A 144 -11.48 -4.17 23.33
N HIS A 145 -12.27 -3.13 23.59
CA HIS A 145 -13.03 -3.02 24.84
C HIS A 145 -14.06 -4.13 25.06
N ASP A 146 -14.64 -4.71 24.01
CA ASP A 146 -15.57 -5.83 24.12
C ASP A 146 -14.86 -7.10 24.64
N HIS A 147 -13.55 -7.25 24.41
CA HIS A 147 -12.75 -8.40 24.86
C HIS A 147 -12.03 -8.17 26.21
N PHE A 148 -11.86 -6.92 26.65
CA PHE A 148 -11.14 -6.58 27.88
C PHE A 148 -12.06 -5.84 28.87
N PRO A 149 -12.57 -6.51 29.93
CA PRO A 149 -13.60 -5.98 30.83
C PRO A 149 -13.22 -4.68 31.57
N ALA A 150 -11.92 -4.46 31.81
CA ALA A 150 -11.42 -3.20 32.33
C ALA A 150 -11.35 -2.19 31.18
N LYS A 151 -12.36 -1.32 31.07
CA LYS A 151 -12.40 -0.24 30.07
C LYS A 151 -11.32 0.80 30.38
N ARG A 152 -10.11 0.57 29.87
CA ARG A 152 -8.99 1.49 29.94
C ARG A 152 -9.23 2.69 29.03
N THR A 153 -8.87 3.88 29.49
CA THR A 153 -8.98 5.11 28.70
C THR A 153 -7.73 5.31 27.84
N VAL A 154 -7.90 5.96 26.69
CA VAL A 154 -6.78 6.41 25.86
C VAL A 154 -6.07 7.56 26.56
N HIS A 155 -4.75 7.48 26.72
CA HIS A 155 -3.90 8.52 27.30
C HIS A 155 -3.08 9.25 26.24
N ALA A 156 -2.65 8.54 25.20
CA ALA A 156 -1.95 9.15 24.08
C ALA A 156 -2.27 8.44 22.76
N ILE A 157 -2.12 9.20 21.67
CA ILE A 157 -2.19 8.71 20.30
C ILE A 157 -0.88 9.07 19.63
N PHE A 158 -0.22 8.09 19.03
CA PHE A 158 0.95 8.31 18.20
C PHE A 158 0.53 8.17 16.74
N VAL A 159 0.79 9.21 15.96
CA VAL A 159 0.67 9.18 14.50
C VAL A 159 2.06 8.94 13.94
N THR A 160 2.30 7.78 13.33
CA THR A 160 3.63 7.41 12.85
C THR A 160 4.08 8.31 11.71
N HIS A 161 3.17 8.72 10.82
CA HIS A 161 3.49 9.55 9.67
C HIS A 161 2.28 10.26 9.05
N CYS A 162 2.53 11.06 8.01
CA CYS A 162 1.58 12.02 7.46
C CYS A 162 0.64 11.51 6.35
N HIS A 163 0.28 10.23 6.32
CA HIS A 163 -0.74 9.71 5.39
C HIS A 163 -2.10 9.46 6.07
N ALA A 164 -3.16 9.68 5.31
CA ALA A 164 -4.52 9.78 5.84
C ALA A 164 -5.04 8.49 6.48
N ASP A 165 -4.54 7.32 6.06
CA ASP A 165 -4.86 6.02 6.64
C ASP A 165 -4.29 5.79 8.05
N HIS A 166 -3.47 6.72 8.54
CA HIS A 166 -2.85 6.64 9.86
C HIS A 166 -3.37 7.68 10.86
N PHE A 167 -4.04 8.73 10.39
CA PHE A 167 -4.61 9.75 11.27
C PHE A 167 -6.07 10.08 10.99
N GLY A 168 -6.59 9.64 9.84
CA GLY A 168 -7.89 10.08 9.33
C GLY A 168 -9.06 9.72 10.23
N GLY A 169 -8.95 8.64 11.01
CA GLY A 169 -9.96 8.26 11.99
C GLY A 169 -9.71 8.71 13.43
N ILE A 170 -8.79 9.66 13.66
CA ILE A 170 -8.35 10.04 15.02
C ILE A 170 -9.48 10.50 15.95
N GLU A 171 -10.50 11.18 15.45
CA GLU A 171 -11.65 11.58 16.28
C GLU A 171 -12.54 10.39 16.69
N GLY A 172 -12.43 9.23 16.03
CA GLY A 172 -13.20 8.03 16.34
C GLY A 172 -12.81 7.35 17.64
N VAL A 173 -11.63 7.70 18.20
CA VAL A 173 -11.07 7.11 19.42
C VAL A 173 -11.03 8.09 20.59
N LEU A 174 -11.65 9.26 20.45
CA LEU A 174 -11.73 10.30 21.46
C LEU A 174 -13.20 10.57 21.83
N SER A 175 -13.50 10.70 23.12
CA SER A 175 -14.77 11.27 23.56
C SER A 175 -14.84 12.78 23.29
N GLU A 176 -16.05 13.35 23.25
CA GLU A 176 -16.24 14.81 23.08
C GLU A 176 -15.48 15.62 24.16
N GLU A 177 -15.49 15.14 25.41
CA GLU A 177 -14.76 15.76 26.52
C GLU A 177 -13.25 15.76 26.26
N GLN A 178 -12.68 14.62 25.85
CA GLN A 178 -11.25 14.47 25.55
C GLN A 178 -10.80 15.33 24.36
N GLN A 179 -11.69 15.59 23.40
CA GLN A 179 -11.41 16.47 22.27
C GLN A 179 -11.33 17.95 22.72
N LEU A 180 -12.09 18.33 23.76
CA LEU A 180 -12.17 19.70 24.25
C LEU A 180 -11.12 20.03 25.31
N ASP A 181 -10.82 19.09 26.22
CA ASP A 181 -9.94 19.33 27.37
C ASP A 181 -8.45 19.03 27.07
N GLY A 182 -8.16 18.30 25.98
CA GLY A 182 -6.80 17.93 25.59
C GLY A 182 -6.14 16.92 26.53
N SER A 183 -6.93 16.14 27.28
CA SER A 183 -6.45 15.10 28.20
C SER A 183 -5.73 13.94 27.49
N VAL A 184 -5.98 13.75 26.18
CA VAL A 184 -5.26 12.79 25.34
C VAL A 184 -4.16 13.50 24.55
N GLN A 185 -2.92 13.06 24.75
CA GLN A 185 -1.76 13.64 24.06
C GLN A 185 -1.59 13.05 22.65
N ILE A 186 -1.51 13.90 21.64
CA ILE A 186 -1.31 13.49 20.25
C ILE A 186 0.14 13.76 19.86
N PHE A 187 0.90 12.70 19.64
CA PHE A 187 2.30 12.76 19.20
C PHE A 187 2.41 12.49 17.71
N ALA A 188 3.29 13.23 17.05
CA ALA A 188 3.59 13.05 15.63
C ALA A 188 5.05 13.45 15.33
N PRO A 189 5.62 12.95 14.22
CA PRO A 189 6.94 13.37 13.78
C PRO A 189 6.99 14.85 13.38
N GLU A 190 8.17 15.45 13.50
CA GLU A 190 8.44 16.80 12.99
C GLU A 190 8.05 16.92 11.50
N GLY A 191 7.29 17.97 11.19
CA GLY A 191 6.76 18.23 9.84
C GLY A 191 5.40 17.61 9.55
N PHE A 192 4.84 16.79 10.46
CA PHE A 192 3.59 16.05 10.23
C PHE A 192 2.46 16.92 9.66
N LEU A 193 2.07 18.00 10.36
CA LEU A 193 0.91 18.79 9.99
C LEU A 193 1.11 19.51 8.64
N TYR A 194 2.34 19.96 8.36
CA TYR A 194 2.67 20.57 7.08
C TYR A 194 2.50 19.58 5.93
N HIS A 195 3.04 18.37 6.06
CA HIS A 195 2.99 17.37 5.00
C HIS A 195 1.62 16.72 4.82
N ALA A 196 0.89 16.47 5.92
CA ALA A 196 -0.48 15.94 5.88
C ALA A 196 -1.42 16.83 5.05
N VAL A 197 -1.21 18.15 5.09
CA VAL A 197 -1.98 19.13 4.31
C VAL A 197 -1.37 19.36 2.93
N SER A 198 -0.07 19.66 2.83
CA SER A 198 0.54 20.10 1.56
C SER A 198 0.51 19.04 0.45
N GLU A 199 0.71 17.76 0.79
CA GLU A 199 0.67 16.67 -0.19
C GLU A 199 -0.71 16.57 -0.85
N ASN A 200 -1.77 16.74 -0.05
CA ASN A 200 -3.14 16.49 -0.47
C ASN A 200 -3.87 17.74 -1.00
N VAL A 201 -3.33 18.95 -0.82
CA VAL A 201 -4.01 20.19 -1.22
C VAL A 201 -3.61 20.64 -2.63
N PHE A 202 -2.32 20.82 -2.91
CA PHE A 202 -1.90 21.45 -4.18
C PHE A 202 -2.27 20.63 -5.42
N ALA A 203 -2.18 19.31 -5.33
CA ALA A 203 -2.54 18.39 -6.41
C ALA A 203 -3.74 17.49 -6.05
N GLY A 204 -4.50 17.86 -5.01
CA GLY A 204 -5.52 17.01 -4.40
C GLY A 204 -6.53 16.43 -5.36
N ASN A 205 -7.14 17.26 -6.21
CA ASN A 205 -8.14 16.77 -7.19
C ASN A 205 -7.54 15.76 -8.18
N ALA A 206 -6.32 16.00 -8.67
CA ALA A 206 -5.65 15.10 -9.59
C ALA A 206 -5.26 13.77 -8.90
N MET A 207 -4.71 13.84 -7.69
CA MET A 207 -4.36 12.67 -6.89
C MET A 207 -5.59 11.84 -6.54
N SER A 208 -6.68 12.47 -6.08
CA SER A 208 -7.94 11.80 -5.74
C SER A 208 -8.61 11.14 -6.95
N ARG A 209 -8.52 11.73 -8.15
CA ARG A 209 -9.03 11.06 -9.36
C ARG A 209 -8.16 9.86 -9.75
N ARG A 210 -6.84 9.96 -9.63
CA ARG A 210 -5.90 8.88 -9.95
C ARG A 210 -5.94 7.75 -8.93
N SER A 211 -6.19 8.04 -7.66
CA SER A 211 -6.33 7.03 -6.60
C SER A 211 -7.52 6.10 -6.85
N GLN A 212 -8.57 6.56 -7.56
CA GLN A 212 -9.67 5.68 -8.00
C GLN A 212 -9.21 4.58 -8.97
N TYR A 213 -8.14 4.79 -9.74
CA TYR A 213 -7.56 3.71 -10.56
C TYR A 213 -6.68 2.81 -9.70
N MET A 214 -5.86 3.40 -8.83
CA MET A 214 -4.92 2.66 -7.98
C MET A 214 -5.62 1.72 -6.99
N TYR A 215 -6.71 2.16 -6.36
CA TYR A 215 -7.44 1.39 -5.35
C TYR A 215 -8.70 0.70 -5.88
N GLY A 216 -9.13 1.05 -7.10
CA GLY A 216 -10.30 0.45 -7.74
C GLY A 216 -11.61 0.49 -6.92
N PRO A 217 -12.00 1.59 -6.24
CA PRO A 217 -13.25 1.64 -5.48
C PRO A 217 -14.51 1.59 -6.38
N LEU A 218 -14.35 1.74 -7.70
CA LEU A 218 -15.43 1.62 -8.69
C LEU A 218 -15.57 0.21 -9.27
N LEU A 219 -14.65 -0.69 -8.95
CA LEU A 219 -14.69 -2.09 -9.35
C LEU A 219 -15.48 -2.90 -8.32
N GLY A 220 -16.20 -3.92 -8.78
CA GLY A 220 -16.77 -4.93 -7.89
C GLY A 220 -15.69 -5.74 -7.18
N LYS A 221 -16.12 -6.58 -6.24
CA LYS A 221 -15.26 -7.46 -5.44
C LYS A 221 -15.46 -8.88 -5.91
N SER A 222 -14.55 -9.34 -6.78
CA SER A 222 -14.66 -10.64 -7.43
C SER A 222 -13.33 -11.09 -8.01
N ALA A 223 -13.27 -12.33 -8.50
CA ALA A 223 -12.06 -12.87 -9.13
C ALA A 223 -11.66 -12.19 -10.45
N GLN A 224 -12.51 -11.33 -11.02
CA GLN A 224 -12.26 -10.59 -12.27
C GLN A 224 -12.12 -9.08 -12.05
N GLU A 225 -12.18 -8.61 -10.80
CA GLU A 225 -12.21 -7.19 -10.47
C GLU A 225 -11.24 -6.89 -9.32
N GLN A 226 -11.60 -6.02 -8.36
CA GLN A 226 -10.67 -5.67 -7.28
C GLN A 226 -10.60 -6.83 -6.27
N VAL A 227 -9.36 -7.28 -6.01
CA VAL A 227 -9.07 -8.42 -5.12
C VAL A 227 -8.30 -8.02 -3.88
N ASP A 228 -7.43 -7.00 -3.98
CA ASP A 228 -6.56 -6.51 -2.92
C ASP A 228 -5.90 -5.17 -3.32
N ALA A 229 -5.35 -4.43 -2.36
CA ALA A 229 -4.50 -3.26 -2.64
C ALA A 229 -3.01 -3.52 -2.33
N GLY A 230 -2.63 -4.78 -2.04
CA GLY A 230 -1.28 -5.23 -1.71
C GLY A 230 -0.87 -4.92 -0.27
N LEU A 231 -1.07 -3.67 0.14
CA LEU A 231 -0.78 -3.16 1.48
C LEU A 231 -1.88 -3.52 2.50
N GLY A 232 -3.11 -3.68 2.03
CA GLY A 232 -4.30 -4.14 2.76
C GLY A 232 -5.43 -4.43 1.77
N LYS A 233 -6.65 -4.75 2.25
CA LYS A 233 -7.77 -5.10 1.35
C LYS A 233 -8.25 -3.94 0.50
N ALA A 234 -8.59 -2.83 1.14
CA ALA A 234 -9.14 -1.63 0.52
C ALA A 234 -9.11 -0.45 1.50
N LEU A 235 -9.22 0.76 0.96
CA LEU A 235 -9.47 1.97 1.76
C LEU A 235 -10.92 2.01 2.24
N ALA A 236 -11.12 2.21 3.54
CA ALA A 236 -12.44 2.46 4.08
C ALA A 236 -13.03 3.80 3.57
N GLN A 237 -14.36 3.88 3.55
CA GLN A 237 -15.12 5.06 3.12
C GLN A 237 -15.84 5.67 4.30
N GLY A 238 -15.70 6.97 4.56
CA GLY A 238 -16.29 7.55 5.75
C GLY A 238 -15.78 8.94 6.03
N ARG A 239 -15.92 9.37 7.28
CA ARG A 239 -15.50 10.69 7.70
C ARG A 239 -14.02 10.70 8.03
N TYR A 240 -13.26 11.50 7.28
CA TYR A 240 -11.88 11.85 7.62
C TYR A 240 -11.85 12.95 8.70
N SER A 241 -10.83 12.91 9.53
CA SER A 241 -10.53 13.86 10.60
C SER A 241 -9.01 14.07 10.68
N LEU A 242 -8.59 15.22 11.19
CA LEU A 242 -7.18 15.56 11.37
C LEU A 242 -7.08 16.44 12.61
N LEU A 243 -6.23 16.03 13.55
CA LEU A 243 -5.91 16.81 14.75
C LEU A 243 -4.42 17.17 14.74
N SER A 244 -4.12 18.39 15.15
CA SER A 244 -2.74 18.85 15.31
C SER A 244 -2.06 18.11 16.47
N PRO A 245 -0.73 17.91 16.41
CA PRO A 245 0.02 17.41 17.57
C PRO A 245 -0.18 18.31 18.78
N SER A 246 -0.31 17.71 19.97
CA SER A 246 -0.43 18.45 21.22
C SER A 246 0.86 19.25 21.52
N PRO A 247 0.80 20.30 22.36
CA PRO A 247 2.01 21.03 22.78
C PRO A 247 3.08 20.07 23.32
N ASN A 248 4.33 20.26 22.89
CA ASN A 248 5.50 19.43 23.24
C ASN A 248 5.41 17.93 22.85
N CYS A 249 4.46 17.56 21.99
CA CYS A 249 4.28 16.18 21.52
C CYS A 249 4.85 15.94 20.10
N THR A 250 5.60 16.90 19.56
CA THR A 250 6.41 16.68 18.36
C THR A 250 7.67 15.86 18.70
N VAL A 251 7.95 14.85 17.90
CA VAL A 251 9.20 14.07 17.94
C VAL A 251 10.10 14.54 16.79
N SER A 252 11.32 14.99 17.10
CA SER A 252 12.22 15.61 16.10
C SER A 252 13.59 14.95 15.95
N LYS A 253 13.94 13.99 16.81
CA LYS A 253 15.25 13.34 16.74
C LYS A 253 15.21 11.87 17.13
N THR A 254 16.03 11.08 16.44
CA THR A 254 16.29 9.68 16.77
C THR A 254 16.89 9.56 18.17
N GLY A 255 16.40 8.58 18.94
CA GLY A 255 16.77 8.34 20.33
C GLY A 255 15.97 9.14 21.35
N GLU A 256 15.03 10.00 20.92
CA GLU A 256 14.08 10.59 21.86
C GLU A 256 13.26 9.53 22.57
N ARG A 257 12.94 9.81 23.83
CA ARG A 257 12.10 8.96 24.66
C ARG A 257 10.93 9.74 25.22
N ARG A 258 9.78 9.08 25.34
CA ARG A 258 8.60 9.57 26.05
C ARG A 258 8.11 8.46 26.97
N CYS A 259 7.74 8.81 28.19
CA CYS A 259 7.12 7.89 29.13
C CYS A 259 5.65 8.28 29.24
N ILE A 260 4.76 7.37 28.85
CA ILE A 260 3.32 7.55 28.94
C ILE A 260 2.80 6.49 29.89
N ASP A 261 2.30 6.92 31.05
CA ASP A 261 1.64 6.06 32.04
C ASP A 261 2.44 4.77 32.34
N GLY A 262 3.72 4.94 32.67
CA GLY A 262 4.64 3.85 33.06
C GLY A 262 5.30 3.10 31.90
N VAL A 263 4.91 3.34 30.65
CA VAL A 263 5.53 2.73 29.46
C VAL A 263 6.44 3.72 28.75
N THR A 264 7.70 3.34 28.56
CA THR A 264 8.66 4.12 27.76
C THR A 264 8.56 3.75 26.29
N PHE A 265 8.59 4.76 25.43
CA PHE A 265 8.67 4.67 23.98
C PHE A 265 9.94 5.39 23.52
N GLU A 266 10.70 4.76 22.63
CA GLU A 266 11.94 5.29 22.04
C GLU A 266 11.74 5.44 20.54
N PHE A 267 12.02 6.63 19.99
CA PHE A 267 11.68 6.96 18.60
C PHE A 267 12.92 6.99 17.70
N GLN A 268 12.73 6.63 16.43
CA GLN A 268 13.70 6.85 15.36
C GLN A 268 13.02 7.65 14.26
N MET A 269 13.61 8.78 13.87
CA MET A 269 13.09 9.56 12.74
C MET A 269 13.38 8.83 11.42
N ALA A 270 12.40 8.86 10.52
CA ALA A 270 12.43 8.17 9.24
C ALA A 270 11.91 9.05 8.09
N ASN A 271 12.08 10.37 8.21
CA ASN A 271 11.68 11.33 7.19
C ASN A 271 12.23 10.96 5.80
N SER A 272 11.44 11.24 4.77
CA SER A 272 11.74 10.97 3.36
C SER A 272 11.91 9.48 2.99
N THR A 273 11.42 8.57 3.84
CA THR A 273 11.32 7.15 3.51
C THR A 273 9.98 6.84 2.87
N GLU A 274 9.03 6.25 3.59
CA GLU A 274 7.66 6.08 3.10
C GLU A 274 6.97 7.45 3.03
N ALA A 275 7.07 8.23 4.09
CA ALA A 275 6.51 9.59 4.13
C ALA A 275 7.61 10.66 4.30
N PRO A 276 7.34 11.92 3.90
CA PRO A 276 8.25 13.03 4.17
C PRO A 276 8.44 13.29 5.68
N SER A 277 7.45 12.97 6.50
CA SER A 277 7.48 13.04 7.96
C SER A 277 7.00 11.71 8.55
N GLU A 278 7.92 10.94 9.12
CA GLU A 278 7.68 9.58 9.60
C GLU A 278 8.61 9.23 10.77
N MET A 279 8.15 8.37 11.68
CA MET A 279 8.94 7.84 12.78
C MET A 279 8.63 6.37 13.09
N LEU A 280 9.67 5.61 13.43
CA LEU A 280 9.55 4.28 14.04
C LEU A 280 9.47 4.41 15.56
N ILE A 281 8.86 3.40 16.20
CA ILE A 281 8.65 3.38 17.65
C ILE A 281 9.14 2.06 18.22
N TYR A 282 10.12 2.11 19.12
CA TYR A 282 10.59 0.96 19.87
C TYR A 282 10.07 1.01 21.30
N ILE A 283 9.59 -0.12 21.83
CA ILE A 283 8.97 -0.22 23.17
C ILE A 283 9.82 -1.15 24.04
N PRO A 284 10.74 -0.60 24.87
CA PRO A 284 11.71 -1.40 25.64
C PRO A 284 11.10 -2.45 26.56
N LYS A 285 10.01 -2.10 27.26
CA LYS A 285 9.29 -3.01 28.19
C LYS A 285 8.87 -4.31 27.49
N HIS A 286 8.49 -4.21 26.22
CA HIS A 286 7.95 -5.31 25.43
C HIS A 286 8.96 -5.90 24.45
N ARG A 287 10.16 -5.33 24.33
CA ARG A 287 11.16 -5.70 23.31
C ARG A 287 10.53 -5.72 21.91
N ALA A 288 9.65 -4.77 21.65
CA ALA A 288 8.83 -4.70 20.44
C ALA A 288 9.19 -3.47 19.60
N LEU A 289 9.29 -3.66 18.30
CA LEU A 289 9.59 -2.60 17.32
C LEU A 289 8.40 -2.40 16.38
N CYS A 290 7.83 -1.20 16.39
CA CYS A 290 6.93 -0.71 15.35
C CYS A 290 7.77 -0.18 14.18
N GLY A 291 7.73 -0.89 13.05
CA GLY A 291 8.37 -0.53 11.79
C GLY A 291 7.67 0.58 11.00
N ALA A 292 6.63 1.22 11.57
CA ALA A 292 5.77 2.20 10.90
C ALA A 292 5.28 1.65 9.55
N GLU A 293 5.53 2.36 8.46
CA GLU A 293 5.33 1.87 7.10
C GLU A 293 6.65 1.68 6.32
N VAL A 294 7.79 2.00 6.96
CA VAL A 294 9.15 1.77 6.44
C VAL A 294 9.43 0.30 6.14
N THR A 295 8.92 -0.62 6.97
CA THR A 295 9.12 -2.07 6.77
C THR A 295 7.80 -2.84 6.91
N THR A 296 7.24 -3.22 5.76
CA THR A 296 5.99 -4.00 5.63
C THR A 296 6.25 -5.28 4.81
N HIS A 297 5.24 -6.13 4.64
CA HIS A 297 5.34 -7.39 3.89
C HIS A 297 5.15 -7.20 2.38
N ASN A 298 5.75 -6.16 1.82
CA ASN A 298 5.84 -5.95 0.38
C ASN A 298 7.07 -5.09 0.01
N MET A 299 7.35 -5.02 -1.30
CA MET A 299 8.05 -3.87 -1.85
C MET A 299 7.11 -2.67 -1.85
N HIS A 300 7.48 -1.60 -1.16
CA HIS A 300 6.68 -0.38 -1.09
C HIS A 300 6.94 0.55 -2.29
N ASN A 301 6.09 1.55 -2.44
CA ASN A 301 6.22 2.59 -3.44
C ASN A 301 7.38 3.53 -3.12
N LEU A 302 8.35 3.63 -4.03
CA LEU A 302 9.24 4.80 -4.13
C LEU A 302 8.57 5.92 -4.95
N TYR A 303 7.61 5.55 -5.79
CA TYR A 303 6.71 6.47 -6.47
C TYR A 303 5.31 5.85 -6.52
N THR A 304 4.35 6.48 -5.86
CA THR A 304 2.96 6.03 -5.86
C THR A 304 2.23 6.46 -7.14
N LEU A 305 1.47 5.54 -7.75
CA LEU A 305 0.80 5.78 -9.04
C LEU A 305 -0.33 6.83 -8.95
N ARG A 306 -0.90 7.07 -7.76
CA ARG A 306 -1.83 8.21 -7.56
C ARG A 306 -1.16 9.57 -7.81
N GLY A 307 0.17 9.63 -7.75
CA GLY A 307 0.98 10.82 -7.91
C GLY A 307 1.41 11.38 -6.56
N ALA A 308 2.72 11.54 -6.38
CA ALA A 308 3.37 12.21 -5.25
C ALA A 308 4.80 12.61 -5.66
N GLU A 309 5.52 13.29 -4.78
CA GLU A 309 6.97 13.40 -4.92
C GLU A 309 7.64 12.02 -4.86
N VAL A 310 8.76 11.85 -5.57
CA VAL A 310 9.50 10.59 -5.54
C VAL A 310 10.26 10.49 -4.22
N ARG A 311 10.04 9.40 -3.49
CA ARG A 311 10.68 9.07 -2.21
C ARG A 311 12.16 8.72 -2.39
N ASP A 312 12.92 8.84 -1.31
CA ASP A 312 14.37 8.63 -1.36
C ASP A 312 14.74 7.20 -0.95
N ALA A 313 15.01 6.35 -1.95
CA ALA A 313 15.47 4.98 -1.73
C ALA A 313 16.76 4.90 -0.89
N VAL A 314 17.65 5.91 -1.00
CA VAL A 314 18.89 5.96 -0.22
C VAL A 314 18.60 6.23 1.24
N GLN A 315 17.74 7.21 1.50
CA GLN A 315 17.28 7.48 2.85
C GLN A 315 16.59 6.24 3.44
N TRP A 316 15.74 5.57 2.66
CA TRP A 316 15.01 4.38 3.09
C TRP A 316 15.93 3.25 3.55
N TRP A 317 16.86 2.80 2.72
CA TRP A 317 17.74 1.71 3.14
C TRP A 317 18.67 2.12 4.28
N LYS A 318 19.08 3.40 4.36
CA LYS A 318 19.90 3.91 5.48
C LYS A 318 19.12 3.91 6.79
N THR A 319 17.86 4.32 6.77
CA THR A 319 16.96 4.27 7.93
C THR A 319 16.84 2.82 8.43
N ILE A 320 16.56 1.86 7.55
CA ILE A 320 16.50 0.43 7.95
C ILE A 320 17.84 -0.06 8.49
N HIS A 321 18.96 0.37 7.89
CA HIS A 321 20.30 0.03 8.37
C HIS A 321 20.57 0.59 9.78
N GLU A 322 20.12 1.80 10.07
CA GLU A 322 20.18 2.40 11.39
C GLU A 322 19.25 1.68 12.38
N THR A 323 18.03 1.32 11.98
CA THR A 323 17.08 0.52 12.79
C THR A 323 17.73 -0.79 13.24
N ILE A 324 18.44 -1.47 12.35
CA ILE A 324 19.20 -2.70 12.67
C ILE A 324 20.24 -2.43 13.76
N LYS A 325 20.99 -1.32 13.67
CA LYS A 325 22.03 -0.98 14.65
C LYS A 325 21.45 -0.62 16.01
N LEU A 326 20.36 0.15 16.04
CA LEU A 326 19.77 0.67 17.26
C LEU A 326 18.97 -0.40 18.02
N PHE A 327 18.18 -1.21 17.30
CA PHE A 327 17.11 -1.99 17.93
C PHE A 327 17.24 -3.50 17.76
N LEU A 328 17.93 -4.02 16.73
CA LEU A 328 17.85 -5.46 16.41
C LEU A 328 18.16 -6.38 17.61
N LEU A 329 19.25 -6.13 18.35
CA LEU A 329 19.67 -7.00 19.46
C LEU A 329 18.69 -7.01 20.64
N ARG A 330 17.79 -6.03 20.70
CA ARG A 330 16.80 -5.85 21.76
C ARG A 330 15.37 -6.08 21.28
N THR A 331 15.15 -6.45 20.02
CA THR A 331 13.83 -6.72 19.44
C THR A 331 13.54 -8.23 19.41
N ASP A 332 12.44 -8.62 20.03
CA ASP A 332 11.88 -9.98 19.95
C ASP A 332 10.71 -10.07 18.97
N VAL A 333 10.00 -8.97 18.73
CA VAL A 333 8.89 -8.88 17.78
C VAL A 333 8.94 -7.56 17.01
N LEU A 334 8.77 -7.63 15.69
CA LEU A 334 8.55 -6.49 14.82
C LEU A 334 7.11 -6.49 14.33
N PHE A 335 6.38 -5.40 14.52
CA PHE A 335 5.07 -5.17 13.92
C PHE A 335 5.10 -3.87 13.10
N ALA A 336 4.11 -3.67 12.24
CA ALA A 336 4.01 -2.50 11.37
C ALA A 336 2.57 -2.03 11.30
N GLN A 337 2.34 -0.88 10.67
CA GLN A 337 1.01 -0.26 10.56
C GLN A 337 0.21 -0.81 9.38
N HIS A 338 0.76 -1.79 8.68
CA HIS A 338 0.07 -2.67 7.74
C HIS A 338 0.57 -4.11 7.94
N HIS A 339 -0.18 -5.08 7.39
CA HIS A 339 0.14 -6.52 7.44
C HIS A 339 0.27 -7.10 8.86
N TRP A 340 1.02 -8.19 9.03
CA TRP A 340 1.16 -8.96 10.27
C TRP A 340 2.57 -8.84 10.90
N PRO A 341 2.74 -9.15 12.20
CA PRO A 341 4.05 -9.10 12.85
C PRO A 341 5.01 -10.24 12.46
N ILE A 342 6.28 -10.09 12.85
CA ILE A 342 7.34 -11.09 12.74
C ILE A 342 7.93 -11.32 14.13
N TRP A 343 8.04 -12.58 14.54
CA TRP A 343 8.55 -12.95 15.86
C TRP A 343 9.90 -13.66 15.80
N GLY A 344 10.71 -13.43 16.83
CA GLY A 344 12.04 -13.99 17.00
C GLY A 344 13.11 -13.12 16.36
N GLN A 345 14.12 -12.73 17.15
CA GLN A 345 15.22 -11.88 16.70
C GLN A 345 15.88 -12.35 15.39
N PRO A 346 16.15 -13.67 15.15
CA PRO A 346 16.74 -14.11 13.88
C PRO A 346 15.84 -13.85 12.66
N ASN A 347 14.52 -14.00 12.80
CA ASN A 347 13.56 -13.75 11.73
C ASN A 347 13.44 -12.25 11.45
N VAL A 348 13.37 -11.44 12.52
CA VAL A 348 13.40 -9.97 12.42
C VAL A 348 14.68 -9.50 11.74
N LYS A 349 15.84 -10.06 12.10
CA LYS A 349 17.13 -9.77 11.44
C LYS A 349 17.05 -10.07 9.95
N SER A 350 16.61 -11.27 9.58
CA SER A 350 16.56 -11.69 8.17
C SER A 350 15.66 -10.77 7.35
N PHE A 351 14.49 -10.44 7.89
CA PHE A 351 13.55 -9.53 7.26
C PHE A 351 14.15 -8.13 7.06
N LEU A 352 14.65 -7.49 8.13
CA LEU A 352 15.20 -6.14 8.07
C LEU A 352 16.41 -6.05 7.12
N VAL A 353 17.30 -7.04 7.15
CA VAL A 353 18.47 -7.09 6.25
C VAL A 353 18.02 -7.21 4.80
N SER A 354 17.04 -8.07 4.52
CA SER A 354 16.52 -8.29 3.17
C SER A 354 15.78 -7.06 2.63
N GLN A 355 14.93 -6.41 3.43
CA GLN A 355 14.26 -5.15 3.09
C GLN A 355 15.27 -4.02 2.81
N ARG A 356 16.29 -3.85 3.66
CA ARG A 356 17.39 -2.90 3.44
C ARG A 356 18.07 -3.14 2.10
N ASP A 357 18.44 -4.40 1.83
CA ASP A 357 19.22 -4.75 0.65
C ASP A 357 18.39 -4.67 -0.63
N MET A 358 17.06 -4.89 -0.56
CA MET A 358 16.13 -4.63 -1.65
C MET A 358 16.14 -3.16 -2.07
N TYR A 359 15.89 -2.21 -1.15
CA TYR A 359 15.87 -0.78 -1.50
C TYR A 359 17.24 -0.27 -1.96
N LYS A 360 18.32 -0.74 -1.31
CA LYS A 360 19.68 -0.44 -1.75
C LYS A 360 19.97 -0.98 -3.15
N GLY A 361 19.56 -2.22 -3.43
CA GLY A 361 19.73 -2.87 -4.73
C GLY A 361 18.95 -2.17 -5.84
N LEU A 362 17.68 -1.82 -5.59
CA LEU A 362 16.86 -1.03 -6.51
C LEU A 362 17.55 0.29 -6.88
N HIS A 363 18.01 1.03 -5.87
CA HIS A 363 18.72 2.29 -6.08
C HIS A 363 20.03 2.10 -6.86
N ASP A 364 20.97 1.32 -6.32
CA ASP A 364 22.33 1.26 -6.83
C ASP A 364 22.38 0.66 -8.25
N GLN A 365 21.54 -0.35 -8.52
CA GLN A 365 21.49 -0.95 -9.86
C GLN A 365 20.79 -0.03 -10.86
N THR A 366 19.74 0.69 -10.47
CA THR A 366 19.15 1.72 -11.34
C THR A 366 20.21 2.76 -11.71
N MET A 367 20.93 3.30 -10.73
CA MET A 367 21.95 4.32 -10.98
C MET A 367 23.14 3.79 -11.78
N ARG A 368 23.53 2.52 -11.57
CA ARG A 368 24.54 1.87 -12.42
C ARG A 368 24.08 1.82 -13.88
N LEU A 369 22.84 1.40 -14.16
CA LEU A 369 22.31 1.28 -15.51
C LEU A 369 22.12 2.67 -16.17
N VAL A 370 21.68 3.67 -15.41
CA VAL A 370 21.65 5.08 -15.86
C VAL A 370 23.04 5.53 -16.30
N ASN A 371 24.08 5.27 -15.50
CA ASN A 371 25.46 5.61 -15.86
C ASN A 371 26.01 4.82 -17.05
N HIS A 372 25.38 3.71 -17.42
CA HIS A 372 25.64 2.99 -18.68
C HIS A 372 24.81 3.52 -19.87
N GLY A 373 24.07 4.61 -19.70
CA GLY A 373 23.29 5.25 -20.75
C GLY A 373 21.91 4.66 -20.98
N MET A 374 21.43 3.77 -20.09
CA MET A 374 20.08 3.20 -20.23
C MET A 374 19.00 4.21 -19.84
N GLY A 375 17.93 4.26 -20.63
CA GLY A 375 16.76 5.09 -20.33
C GLY A 375 15.85 4.46 -19.27
N SER A 376 14.98 5.28 -18.69
CA SER A 376 13.99 4.87 -17.69
C SER A 376 13.14 3.66 -18.13
N VAL A 377 12.75 3.62 -19.42
CA VAL A 377 11.96 2.51 -19.97
C VAL A 377 12.74 1.21 -20.04
N ASP A 378 13.98 1.25 -20.50
CA ASP A 378 14.79 0.05 -20.63
C ASP A 378 15.09 -0.54 -19.25
N ILE A 379 15.51 0.29 -18.29
CA ILE A 379 15.80 -0.13 -16.92
C ILE A 379 14.59 -0.83 -16.29
N ALA A 380 13.40 -0.25 -16.39
CA ALA A 380 12.19 -0.84 -15.82
C ALA A 380 11.76 -2.18 -16.46
N ASN A 381 12.23 -2.49 -17.68
CA ASN A 381 11.93 -3.75 -18.37
C ASN A 381 13.06 -4.79 -18.27
N THR A 382 14.27 -4.42 -17.82
CA THR A 382 15.42 -5.33 -17.71
C THR A 382 15.92 -5.52 -16.29
N MET A 383 15.57 -4.62 -15.36
CA MET A 383 16.00 -4.70 -13.96
C MET A 383 15.31 -5.87 -13.27
N GLU A 384 16.11 -6.70 -12.60
CA GLU A 384 15.63 -7.80 -11.77
C GLU A 384 16.34 -7.76 -10.42
N LEU A 385 15.65 -8.23 -9.37
CA LEU A 385 16.29 -8.48 -8.09
C LEU A 385 16.97 -9.86 -8.11
N PRO A 386 18.14 -10.03 -7.48
CA PRO A 386 18.72 -11.35 -7.27
C PRO A 386 17.74 -12.28 -6.55
N GLU A 387 17.75 -13.58 -6.85
CA GLU A 387 16.80 -14.56 -6.29
C GLU A 387 16.73 -14.51 -4.76
N ALA A 388 17.86 -14.31 -4.07
CA ALA A 388 17.93 -14.20 -2.62
C ALA A 388 17.05 -13.08 -2.04
N LEU A 389 16.79 -12.02 -2.81
CA LEU A 389 15.87 -10.93 -2.45
C LEU A 389 14.51 -11.09 -3.13
N GLY A 390 14.50 -11.39 -4.44
CA GLY A 390 13.29 -11.46 -5.26
C GLY A 390 12.34 -12.60 -4.89
N ASN A 391 12.84 -13.68 -4.29
CA ASN A 391 12.03 -14.83 -3.89
C ASN A 391 11.52 -14.74 -2.43
N GLN A 392 11.77 -13.63 -1.74
CA GLN A 392 11.19 -13.38 -0.42
C GLN A 392 9.79 -12.77 -0.58
N TRP A 393 8.78 -13.34 0.06
CA TRP A 393 7.39 -12.88 -0.03
C TRP A 393 7.22 -11.40 0.31
N TYR A 394 7.87 -10.95 1.38
CA TYR A 394 7.84 -9.56 1.80
C TYR A 394 8.60 -8.59 0.89
N ASN A 395 9.34 -9.05 -0.13
CA ASN A 395 9.99 -8.17 -1.12
C ASN A 395 9.24 -8.15 -2.47
N ARG A 396 8.11 -8.86 -2.57
CA ARG A 396 7.33 -8.94 -3.81
C ARG A 396 6.60 -7.62 -4.08
N GLY A 397 6.44 -7.33 -5.37
CA GLY A 397 5.83 -6.09 -5.84
C GLY A 397 4.30 -6.09 -5.76
N TYR A 398 3.75 -6.07 -4.54
CA TYR A 398 2.30 -6.02 -4.32
C TYR A 398 1.72 -4.62 -4.27
N TYR A 399 2.56 -3.62 -3.92
CA TYR A 399 2.15 -2.23 -3.78
C TYR A 399 3.07 -1.33 -4.60
N GLY A 400 4.37 -1.34 -4.26
CA GLY A 400 5.43 -0.96 -5.17
C GLY A 400 5.72 -2.07 -6.18
N THR A 401 6.38 -1.74 -7.29
CA THR A 401 6.93 -2.74 -8.22
C THR A 401 8.32 -2.31 -8.66
N ILE A 402 9.17 -3.26 -9.05
CA ILE A 402 10.50 -2.96 -9.60
C ILE A 402 10.35 -1.96 -10.76
N SER A 403 9.41 -2.22 -11.67
CA SER A 403 9.18 -1.40 -12.87
C SER A 403 8.94 0.08 -12.54
N HIS A 404 7.95 0.41 -11.70
CA HIS A 404 7.68 1.83 -11.43
C HIS A 404 8.61 2.43 -10.37
N ASN A 405 9.20 1.63 -9.48
CA ASN A 405 10.17 2.12 -8.52
C ASN A 405 11.48 2.54 -9.18
N THR A 406 12.00 1.79 -10.16
CA THR A 406 13.20 2.22 -10.91
C THR A 406 12.92 3.47 -11.74
N ARG A 407 11.69 3.63 -12.27
CA ARG A 407 11.26 4.87 -12.93
C ARG A 407 11.25 6.05 -11.97
N GLY A 408 10.74 5.83 -10.75
CA GLY A 408 10.82 6.82 -9.67
C GLY A 408 12.26 7.23 -9.41
N ILE A 409 13.15 6.27 -9.15
CA ILE A 409 14.58 6.55 -8.92
C ILE A 409 15.18 7.33 -10.11
N TYR A 410 14.95 6.90 -11.34
CA TYR A 410 15.39 7.64 -12.53
C TYR A 410 14.87 9.08 -12.52
N GLN A 411 13.57 9.29 -12.30
CA GLN A 411 12.94 10.60 -12.26
C GLN A 411 13.55 11.50 -11.18
N ARG A 412 13.90 10.95 -10.01
CA ARG A 412 14.53 11.70 -8.91
C ARG A 412 15.89 12.27 -9.28
N TYR A 413 16.70 11.51 -10.03
CA TYR A 413 18.08 11.92 -10.36
C TYR A 413 18.22 12.61 -11.71
N ILE A 414 17.48 12.15 -12.72
CA ILE A 414 17.64 12.56 -14.13
C ILE A 414 16.45 13.40 -14.61
N GLY A 415 15.27 13.21 -14.03
CA GLY A 415 14.04 13.87 -14.45
C GLY A 415 13.29 13.13 -15.56
N TRP A 416 12.48 13.87 -16.31
CA TRP A 416 11.54 13.32 -17.30
C TRP A 416 12.13 13.12 -18.70
N TYR A 417 13.18 13.88 -19.05
CA TYR A 417 13.75 13.89 -20.40
C TYR A 417 14.57 12.62 -20.66
N SER A 418 14.32 11.97 -21.80
CA SER A 418 14.89 10.68 -22.17
C SER A 418 16.32 10.76 -22.75
N ASN A 419 16.87 11.97 -22.89
CA ASN A 419 18.09 12.26 -23.66
C ASN A 419 17.94 12.09 -25.20
N ASN A 420 16.74 11.81 -25.71
CA ASN A 420 16.45 11.83 -27.14
C ASN A 420 15.77 13.17 -27.51
N PRO A 421 16.36 14.01 -28.39
CA PRO A 421 15.76 15.28 -28.79
C PRO A 421 14.35 15.17 -29.37
N ALA A 422 13.97 14.01 -29.93
CA ALA A 422 12.60 13.76 -30.39
C ALA A 422 11.56 13.84 -29.27
N ASP A 423 11.96 13.56 -28.03
CA ASP A 423 11.09 13.56 -26.85
C ASP A 423 11.14 14.89 -26.08
N LEU A 424 11.96 15.86 -26.51
CA LEU A 424 12.16 17.12 -25.79
C LEU A 424 10.94 18.04 -25.86
N ASN A 425 10.30 18.09 -27.03
CA ASN A 425 9.11 18.92 -27.26
C ASN A 425 8.11 18.16 -28.15
N PRO A 426 7.51 17.07 -27.62
CA PRO A 426 6.57 16.26 -28.39
C PRO A 426 5.30 17.04 -28.69
N LEU A 427 4.63 16.67 -29.78
CA LEU A 427 3.28 17.17 -30.05
C LEU A 427 2.33 16.80 -28.90
N PRO A 428 1.30 17.63 -28.60
CA PRO A 428 0.25 17.25 -27.69
C PRO A 428 -0.35 15.87 -28.06
N PRO A 429 -0.71 15.01 -27.08
CA PRO A 429 -1.06 13.62 -27.34
C PRO A 429 -2.15 13.41 -28.41
N VAL A 430 -3.20 14.23 -28.41
CA VAL A 430 -4.29 14.16 -29.41
C VAL A 430 -3.81 14.53 -30.82
N GLU A 431 -2.91 15.50 -30.95
CA GLU A 431 -2.36 15.92 -32.24
C GLU A 431 -1.40 14.86 -32.81
N ALA A 432 -0.53 14.31 -31.95
CA ALA A 432 0.35 13.20 -32.31
C ALA A 432 -0.46 11.97 -32.74
N ALA A 433 -1.49 11.61 -31.97
CA ALA A 433 -2.36 10.47 -32.24
C ALA A 433 -3.03 10.54 -33.61
N LYS A 434 -3.55 11.71 -34.01
CA LYS A 434 -4.14 11.91 -35.35
C LYS A 434 -3.13 11.61 -36.47
N LYS A 435 -1.87 12.02 -36.30
CA LYS A 435 -0.80 11.73 -37.26
C LYS A 435 -0.42 10.25 -37.27
N TYR A 436 -0.31 9.61 -36.10
CA TYR A 436 -0.08 8.17 -36.02
C TYR A 436 -1.16 7.37 -36.73
N VAL A 437 -2.43 7.71 -36.49
CA VAL A 437 -3.58 7.06 -37.12
C VAL A 437 -3.56 7.21 -38.64
N ASP A 438 -3.31 8.42 -39.15
CA ASP A 438 -3.16 8.68 -40.59
C ASP A 438 -2.02 7.85 -41.21
N PHE A 439 -0.83 7.87 -40.59
CA PHE A 439 0.35 7.13 -41.06
C PHE A 439 0.16 5.60 -41.04
N MET A 440 -0.64 5.09 -40.10
CA MET A 440 -0.92 3.66 -39.96
C MET A 440 -2.15 3.19 -40.76
N GLY A 441 -2.77 4.08 -41.56
CA GLY A 441 -3.85 3.75 -42.49
C GLY A 441 -5.26 3.77 -41.90
N GLY A 442 -5.46 4.52 -40.81
CA GLY A 442 -6.78 4.79 -40.21
C GLY A 442 -7.14 3.91 -39.02
N SER A 443 -8.10 4.38 -38.23
CA SER A 443 -8.52 3.76 -36.96
C SER A 443 -9.00 2.32 -37.13
N ASP A 444 -9.77 2.03 -38.18
CA ASP A 444 -10.28 0.68 -38.46
C ASP A 444 -9.14 -0.30 -38.76
N GLN A 445 -8.18 0.12 -39.58
CA GLN A 445 -7.04 -0.74 -39.93
C GLN A 445 -6.14 -1.01 -38.72
N ILE A 446 -5.88 0.01 -37.89
CA ILE A 446 -5.15 -0.18 -36.63
C ILE A 446 -5.90 -1.15 -35.73
N THR A 447 -7.21 -0.97 -35.56
CA THR A 447 -8.03 -1.83 -34.68
C THR A 447 -8.03 -3.28 -35.16
N GLN A 448 -8.11 -3.52 -36.47
CA GLN A 448 -8.02 -4.86 -37.05
C GLN A 448 -6.65 -5.52 -36.77
N ARG A 449 -5.55 -4.79 -36.96
CA ARG A 449 -4.20 -5.31 -36.67
C ARG A 449 -3.97 -5.52 -35.17
N ALA A 450 -4.49 -4.62 -34.34
CA ALA A 450 -4.44 -4.75 -32.89
C ALA A 450 -5.18 -6.00 -32.42
N GLN A 451 -6.29 -6.38 -33.07
CA GLN A 451 -6.99 -7.63 -32.78
C GLN A 451 -6.13 -8.87 -33.04
N GLU A 452 -5.29 -8.84 -34.08
CA GLU A 452 -4.33 -9.92 -34.36
C GLU A 452 -3.22 -9.99 -33.30
N CYS A 453 -2.70 -8.83 -32.87
CA CYS A 453 -1.72 -8.74 -31.79
C CYS A 453 -2.31 -9.22 -30.46
N TYR A 454 -3.57 -8.90 -30.18
CA TYR A 454 -4.30 -9.37 -29.00
C TYR A 454 -4.39 -10.89 -28.96
N ARG A 455 -4.71 -11.55 -30.09
CA ARG A 455 -4.75 -13.02 -30.17
C ARG A 455 -3.38 -13.67 -29.93
N LYS A 456 -2.29 -12.94 -30.15
CA LYS A 456 -0.91 -13.36 -29.85
C LYS A 456 -0.46 -13.04 -28.42
N GLY A 457 -1.31 -12.39 -27.62
CA GLY A 457 -0.99 -12.04 -26.24
C GLY A 457 -0.13 -10.78 -26.08
N GLU A 458 -0.02 -9.96 -27.13
CA GLU A 458 0.81 -8.74 -27.11
C GLU A 458 0.08 -7.57 -26.42
N TYR A 459 -0.53 -7.81 -25.26
CA TYR A 459 -1.49 -6.89 -24.62
C TYR A 459 -0.92 -5.49 -24.36
N ARG A 460 0.34 -5.39 -23.92
CA ARG A 460 1.03 -4.10 -23.71
C ARG A 460 1.12 -3.28 -25.02
N TRP A 461 1.36 -3.95 -26.14
CA TRP A 461 1.44 -3.31 -27.46
C TRP A 461 0.05 -2.93 -27.97
N VAL A 462 -0.93 -3.82 -27.81
CA VAL A 462 -2.34 -3.54 -28.10
C VAL A 462 -2.80 -2.28 -27.36
N ALA A 463 -2.48 -2.17 -26.07
CA ALA A 463 -2.82 -1.00 -25.27
C ALA A 463 -2.17 0.29 -25.80
N THR A 464 -0.89 0.19 -26.21
CA THR A 464 -0.13 1.32 -26.76
C THR A 464 -0.74 1.84 -28.06
N VAL A 465 -1.02 0.94 -29.00
CA VAL A 465 -1.49 1.32 -30.34
C VAL A 465 -2.96 1.76 -30.33
N LEU A 466 -3.82 1.10 -29.54
CA LEU A 466 -5.24 1.49 -29.44
C LEU A 466 -5.44 2.77 -28.64
N ASN A 467 -4.54 3.11 -27.72
CA ASN A 467 -4.55 4.44 -27.10
C ASN A 467 -4.41 5.54 -28.16
N GLN A 468 -3.57 5.36 -29.19
CA GLN A 468 -3.49 6.34 -30.29
C GLN A 468 -4.83 6.48 -31.03
N VAL A 469 -5.53 5.36 -31.29
CA VAL A 469 -6.87 5.39 -31.90
C VAL A 469 -7.84 6.20 -31.04
N LEU A 470 -7.91 5.95 -29.74
CA LEU A 470 -8.87 6.63 -28.86
C LEU A 470 -8.52 8.08 -28.52
N GLN A 471 -7.24 8.45 -28.61
CA GLN A 471 -6.83 9.86 -28.51
C GLN A 471 -7.24 10.63 -29.79
N ALA A 472 -7.20 9.99 -30.96
CA ALA A 472 -7.60 10.61 -32.23
C ALA A 472 -9.13 10.63 -32.43
N ASP A 473 -9.80 9.52 -32.10
CA ASP A 473 -11.24 9.32 -32.17
C ASP A 473 -11.76 8.60 -30.90
N PRO A 474 -12.13 9.37 -29.87
CA PRO A 474 -12.67 8.80 -28.64
C PRO A 474 -13.98 8.03 -28.84
N SER A 475 -14.70 8.25 -29.95
CA SER A 475 -16.00 7.61 -30.20
C SER A 475 -15.89 6.21 -30.82
N HIS A 476 -14.68 5.79 -31.19
CA HIS A 476 -14.42 4.52 -31.87
C HIS A 476 -14.70 3.30 -30.98
N GLY A 477 -15.93 2.77 -31.06
CA GLY A 477 -16.43 1.72 -30.17
C GLY A 477 -15.60 0.43 -30.15
N ALA A 478 -15.18 -0.07 -31.31
CA ALA A 478 -14.42 -1.33 -31.41
C ALA A 478 -13.03 -1.24 -30.74
N ALA A 479 -12.28 -0.17 -31.02
CA ALA A 479 -11.01 0.14 -30.36
C ALA A 479 -11.16 0.28 -28.85
N ARG A 480 -12.24 0.94 -28.37
CA ARG A 480 -12.51 1.09 -26.93
C ARG A 480 -12.75 -0.26 -26.25
N ALA A 481 -13.56 -1.12 -26.87
CA ALA A 481 -13.84 -2.45 -26.34
C ALA A 481 -12.58 -3.33 -26.32
N LEU A 482 -11.81 -3.36 -27.42
CA LEU A 482 -10.59 -4.15 -27.49
C LEU A 482 -9.49 -3.62 -26.56
N LEU A 483 -9.39 -2.30 -26.35
CA LEU A 483 -8.48 -1.72 -25.38
C LEU A 483 -8.86 -2.11 -23.94
N ALA A 484 -10.17 -2.12 -23.62
CA ALA A 484 -10.64 -2.60 -22.32
C ALA A 484 -10.29 -4.08 -22.11
N ASP A 485 -10.54 -4.93 -23.10
CA ASP A 485 -10.17 -6.35 -23.07
C ASP A 485 -8.64 -6.53 -22.92
N ALA A 486 -7.82 -5.64 -23.48
CA ALA A 486 -6.36 -5.69 -23.33
C ALA A 486 -5.89 -5.26 -21.94
N PHE A 487 -6.49 -4.23 -21.35
CA PHE A 487 -6.19 -3.82 -19.98
C PHE A 487 -6.64 -4.85 -18.94
N GLU A 488 -7.74 -5.56 -19.18
CA GLU A 488 -8.22 -6.59 -18.28
C GLU A 488 -7.31 -7.84 -18.24
N GLN A 489 -6.57 -8.12 -19.32
CA GLN A 489 -5.61 -9.23 -19.34
C GLN A 489 -4.23 -8.87 -18.77
N LEU A 490 -3.92 -7.57 -18.64
CA LEU A 490 -2.67 -7.05 -18.07
C LEU A 490 -2.76 -6.99 -16.54
#